data_AF-A0A6J2QXF1-F1
#
_entry.id   AF-A0A6J2QXF1-F1
#
_cell.length_a   1.000
_cell.length_b   1.000
_cell.length_c   1.000
_cell.angle_alpha   90.00
_cell.angle_beta   90.00
_cell.angle_gamma   90.00
#
_symmetry.space_group_name_H-M   'P 1'
#
loop_
_entity.id
_entity.type
_entity.pdbx_description
1 polymer ?
#
loop_
_entity_poly.entity_id
_entity_poly.type
_entity_poly.pdbx_seq_one_letter_code
_entity_poly.pdbx_strand_id
1 'polypeptide(L)'
;MHRYKAHPEDEHLCAVAEAFIKKHPCLREPGSFNGCYGWKQRLKSKMGNYRTPLKVQGCPELSFNSVKYKASADCFPARKVKKPKRAEANFYPSFPTGETVESLEKERLELLTEITIRNNKMLCTLAYRRQEVVNQEPSIKDFKDRWPALFQQKEINAEFQRITAVPLEEKFMAQLDMHSSQLIRVICTNGGATRQKTADIINTLDQNSRADAVRELEQLTMAVFVIRKEGEGLQEPPDDIGIVIEGVALLHGLTSVASACALLLGLIYALNLAYSKTLHFTFKVLQKIIMQLDQHKMSPKVQNLYGRLESLQ
;
A
#
# COMPACT_ATOMS: atom_id res chain seq x y z
N MET A 1 -17.60 -9.76 0.05
CA MET A 1 -16.55 -9.34 1.00
C MET A 1 -16.29 -10.47 1.99
N HIS A 2 -15.05 -10.94 2.13
CA HIS A 2 -14.73 -11.96 3.13
C HIS A 2 -14.70 -11.34 4.52
N ARG A 3 -15.38 -11.97 5.50
CA ARG A 3 -15.46 -11.50 6.90
C ARG A 3 -14.17 -11.80 7.68
N TYR A 4 -13.24 -12.57 7.11
CA TYR A 4 -12.01 -13.05 7.74
C TYR A 4 -10.84 -13.10 6.75
N LYS A 5 -9.63 -12.75 7.20
CA LYS A 5 -8.39 -12.80 6.41
C LYS A 5 -8.05 -14.27 6.08
N ALA A 6 -7.84 -14.61 4.80
CA ALA A 6 -7.49 -15.98 4.41
C ALA A 6 -6.10 -16.40 4.92
N HIS A 7 -5.19 -15.42 5.03
CA HIS A 7 -3.83 -15.58 5.53
C HIS A 7 -3.60 -14.78 6.82
N PRO A 8 -4.13 -15.18 7.99
CA PRO A 8 -3.81 -14.54 9.25
C PRO A 8 -2.31 -14.68 9.54
N GLU A 9 -1.75 -13.62 10.10
CA GLU A 9 -0.37 -13.56 10.55
C GLU A 9 -0.27 -14.02 12.01
N ASP A 10 0.95 -14.30 12.48
CA ASP A 10 1.16 -14.84 13.84
C ASP A 10 0.56 -13.93 14.92
N GLU A 11 0.60 -12.61 14.71
CA GLU A 11 0.07 -11.63 15.67
C GLU A 11 -1.46 -11.61 15.72
N HIS A 12 -2.13 -11.85 14.57
CA HIS A 12 -3.58 -12.04 14.56
C HIS A 12 -3.96 -13.28 15.35
N LEU A 13 -3.16 -14.36 15.23
CA LEU A 13 -3.37 -15.59 15.98
C LEU A 13 -3.07 -15.41 17.46
N CYS A 14 -2.04 -14.63 17.82
CA CYS A 14 -1.76 -14.23 19.21
C CYS A 14 -2.94 -13.45 19.80
N ALA A 15 -3.40 -12.39 19.14
CA ALA A 15 -4.49 -11.55 19.63
C ALA A 15 -5.78 -12.35 19.84
N VAL A 16 -6.12 -13.25 18.92
CA VAL A 16 -7.28 -14.14 19.06
C VAL A 16 -7.08 -15.14 20.20
N ALA A 17 -5.89 -15.72 20.35
CA ALA A 17 -5.59 -16.65 21.44
C ALA A 17 -5.65 -15.96 22.82
N GLU A 18 -5.12 -14.74 22.93
CA GLU A 18 -5.19 -13.92 24.14
C GLU A 18 -6.63 -13.54 24.48
N ALA A 19 -7.41 -13.06 23.50
CA ALA A 19 -8.82 -12.76 23.69
C ALA A 19 -9.63 -14.00 24.09
N PHE A 20 -9.31 -15.17 23.53
CA PHE A 20 -9.92 -16.45 23.85
C PHE A 20 -9.65 -16.87 25.30
N ILE A 21 -8.40 -16.77 25.75
CA ILE A 21 -8.03 -17.06 27.13
C ILE A 21 -8.63 -16.04 28.10
N LYS A 22 -8.64 -14.76 27.75
CA LYS A 22 -9.27 -13.71 28.57
C LYS A 22 -10.76 -13.99 28.79
N LYS A 23 -11.46 -14.47 27.76
CA LYS A 23 -12.87 -14.84 27.83
C LYS A 23 -13.09 -16.16 28.58
N HIS A 24 -12.16 -17.11 28.48
CA HIS A 24 -12.25 -18.43 29.10
C HIS A 24 -10.97 -18.76 29.89
N PRO A 25 -10.79 -18.18 31.10
CA PRO A 25 -9.55 -18.32 31.86
C PRO A 25 -9.18 -19.78 32.21
N CYS A 26 -10.17 -20.67 32.33
CA CYS A 26 -9.98 -22.10 32.58
C CYS A 26 -9.26 -22.86 31.44
N LEU A 27 -9.17 -22.26 30.25
CA LEU A 27 -8.48 -22.85 29.11
C LEU A 27 -6.99 -22.47 29.05
N ARG A 28 -6.49 -21.68 30.00
CA ARG A 28 -5.09 -21.24 30.06
C ARG A 28 -4.15 -22.46 30.16
N GLU A 29 -3.17 -22.53 29.28
CA GLU A 29 -2.20 -23.63 29.27
C GLU A 29 -1.20 -23.51 30.44
N PRO A 30 -1.10 -24.51 31.33
CA PRO A 30 -0.10 -24.53 32.39
C PRO A 30 1.31 -24.63 31.82
N GLY A 31 2.27 -23.87 32.37
CA GLY A 31 3.68 -23.91 31.96
C GLY A 31 4.02 -23.14 30.67
N SER A 32 3.03 -22.55 29.99
CA SER A 32 3.28 -21.63 28.88
C SER A 32 3.56 -20.21 29.39
N PHE A 33 4.59 -19.54 28.85
CA PHE A 33 4.98 -18.17 29.24
C PHE A 33 3.81 -17.18 29.24
N ASN A 34 2.93 -17.25 28.24
CA ASN A 34 1.74 -16.40 28.12
C ASN A 34 0.41 -17.15 28.30
N GLY A 35 0.45 -18.46 28.60
CA GLY A 35 -0.74 -19.28 28.79
C GLY A 35 -1.61 -19.50 27.53
N CYS A 36 -1.22 -18.96 26.37
CA CYS A 36 -2.00 -18.99 25.14
C CYS A 36 -1.22 -19.57 23.93
N TYR A 37 0.04 -19.96 24.12
CA TYR A 37 0.91 -20.42 23.03
C TYR A 37 0.38 -21.63 22.27
N GLY A 38 -0.07 -22.69 22.95
CA GLY A 38 -0.61 -23.87 22.27
C GLY A 38 -1.96 -23.60 21.62
N TRP A 39 -2.77 -22.68 22.16
CA TRP A 39 -3.96 -22.16 21.46
C TRP A 39 -3.60 -21.45 20.15
N LYS A 40 -2.55 -20.63 20.14
CA LYS A 40 -2.03 -20.03 18.91
C LYS A 40 -1.65 -21.09 17.87
N GLN A 41 -0.95 -22.15 18.28
CA GLN A 41 -0.57 -23.25 17.38
C GLN A 41 -1.81 -24.01 16.86
N ARG A 42 -2.78 -24.30 17.73
CA ARG A 42 -4.05 -24.95 17.33
C ARG A 42 -4.83 -24.08 16.34
N LEU A 43 -4.90 -22.78 16.56
CA LEU A 43 -5.52 -21.83 15.62
C LEU A 43 -4.78 -21.81 14.29
N LYS A 44 -3.45 -21.82 14.29
CA LYS A 44 -2.62 -21.91 13.07
C LYS A 44 -2.95 -23.17 12.26
N SER A 45 -3.01 -24.33 12.92
CA SER A 45 -3.38 -25.60 12.29
C SER A 45 -4.83 -25.59 11.80
N LYS A 46 -5.77 -25.08 12.59
CA LYS A 46 -7.18 -24.97 12.22
C LYS A 46 -7.38 -24.07 11.01
N MET A 47 -6.68 -22.94 10.95
CA MET A 47 -6.69 -22.06 9.78
C MET A 47 -6.05 -22.72 8.56
N GLY A 48 -4.99 -23.53 8.75
CA GLY A 48 -4.44 -24.39 7.69
C GLY A 48 -5.49 -25.34 7.11
N ASN A 49 -6.20 -26.06 7.98
CA ASN A 49 -7.24 -27.01 7.58
C ASN A 49 -8.45 -26.31 6.96
N TYR A 50 -8.85 -25.13 7.46
CA TYR A 50 -9.98 -24.36 6.95
C TYR A 50 -9.74 -23.79 5.54
N ARG A 51 -8.48 -23.54 5.15
CA ARG A 51 -8.15 -23.13 3.78
C ARG A 51 -8.43 -24.21 2.74
N THR A 52 -8.33 -25.49 3.11
CA THR A 52 -8.56 -26.62 2.19
C THR A 52 -9.99 -26.63 1.63
N PRO A 53 -11.07 -26.63 2.44
CA PRO A 53 -12.43 -26.54 1.93
C PRO A 53 -12.73 -25.19 1.27
N LEU A 54 -12.19 -24.07 1.76
CA LEU A 54 -12.37 -22.77 1.10
C LEU A 54 -11.79 -22.75 -0.33
N LYS A 55 -10.65 -23.43 -0.55
CA LYS A 55 -10.07 -23.60 -1.87
C LYS A 55 -10.95 -24.45 -2.78
N VAL A 56 -11.59 -25.50 -2.24
CA VAL A 56 -12.55 -26.34 -2.97
C VAL A 56 -13.82 -25.56 -3.33
N GLN A 57 -14.27 -24.67 -2.44
CA GLN A 57 -15.41 -23.76 -2.67
C GLN A 57 -15.10 -22.60 -3.65
N GLY A 58 -13.91 -22.60 -4.27
CA GLY A 58 -13.57 -21.62 -5.30
C GLY A 58 -13.11 -20.27 -4.75
N CYS A 59 -12.66 -20.17 -3.48
CA CYS A 59 -12.08 -18.94 -2.95
C CYS A 59 -10.86 -18.52 -3.81
N PRO A 60 -10.94 -17.39 -4.55
CA PRO A 60 -9.93 -17.06 -5.53
C PRO A 60 -8.56 -16.80 -4.89
N GLU A 61 -8.53 -16.15 -3.71
CA GLU A 61 -7.31 -15.86 -2.93
C GLU A 61 -6.50 -17.12 -2.57
N LEU A 62 -7.15 -18.28 -2.45
CA LEU A 62 -6.48 -19.54 -2.08
C LEU A 62 -6.13 -20.42 -3.29
N SER A 63 -6.73 -20.16 -4.45
CA SER A 63 -6.58 -20.98 -5.66
C SER A 63 -5.62 -20.37 -6.68
N PHE A 64 -5.45 -19.04 -6.73
CA PHE A 64 -4.66 -18.36 -7.77
C PHE A 64 -3.17 -18.75 -7.79
N ASN A 65 -2.60 -19.15 -6.64
CA ASN A 65 -1.21 -19.62 -6.55
C ASN A 65 -1.03 -21.10 -6.92
N SER A 66 -2.11 -21.82 -7.21
CA SER A 66 -1.99 -23.24 -7.55
C SER A 66 -1.41 -23.42 -8.95
N VAL A 67 -0.66 -24.52 -9.12
CA VAL A 67 0.05 -24.87 -10.36
C VAL A 67 -0.89 -24.81 -11.58
N LYS A 68 -2.18 -25.16 -11.41
CA LYS A 68 -3.21 -25.13 -12.45
C LYS A 68 -3.45 -23.75 -13.09
N TYR A 69 -3.20 -22.67 -12.36
CA TYR A 69 -3.44 -21.29 -12.82
C TYR A 69 -2.14 -20.53 -13.13
N LYS A 70 -0.97 -21.19 -13.00
CA LYS A 70 0.30 -20.60 -13.41
C LYS A 70 0.53 -20.86 -14.89
N ALA A 71 1.15 -19.91 -15.58
CA ALA A 71 1.62 -20.13 -16.95
C ALA A 71 2.57 -21.35 -17.00
N SER A 72 2.59 -22.06 -18.13
CA SER A 72 3.38 -23.29 -18.29
C SER A 72 4.86 -23.11 -17.94
N ALA A 73 5.45 -21.94 -18.21
CA ALA A 73 6.83 -21.60 -17.85
C ALA A 73 7.05 -21.36 -16.33
N ASP A 74 5.99 -21.09 -15.57
CA ASP A 74 6.02 -20.77 -14.13
C ASP A 74 5.40 -21.88 -13.27
N CYS A 75 5.20 -23.08 -13.82
CA CYS A 75 4.51 -24.24 -13.24
C CYS A 75 5.23 -24.91 -12.04
N PHE A 76 6.02 -24.15 -11.27
CA PHE A 76 6.66 -24.59 -10.03
C PHE A 76 5.90 -24.03 -8.82
N PRO A 77 5.59 -24.83 -7.79
CA PRO A 77 4.81 -24.39 -6.63
C PRO A 77 5.34 -23.11 -5.96
N ALA A 78 6.67 -22.99 -5.83
CA ALA A 78 7.33 -21.88 -5.13
C ALA A 78 7.62 -20.64 -6.01
N ARG A 79 7.48 -20.72 -7.33
CA ARG A 79 7.84 -19.62 -8.24
C ARG A 79 6.72 -18.57 -8.31
N LYS A 80 7.05 -17.28 -8.20
CA LYS A 80 6.11 -16.14 -8.28
C LYS A 80 4.85 -16.28 -7.41
N VAL A 81 5.02 -16.71 -6.16
CA VAL A 81 3.90 -16.76 -5.20
C VAL A 81 3.41 -15.34 -4.94
N LYS A 82 2.19 -15.03 -5.36
CA LYS A 82 1.55 -13.73 -5.09
C LYS A 82 0.89 -13.81 -3.73
N LYS A 83 1.09 -12.82 -2.87
CA LYS A 83 0.57 -12.80 -1.50
C LYS A 83 0.49 -11.36 -1.01
N PRO A 84 -0.41 -11.05 -0.05
CA PRO A 84 -0.38 -9.75 0.62
C PRO A 84 1.00 -9.51 1.25
N LYS A 85 1.57 -8.32 1.01
CA LYS A 85 2.90 -7.92 1.53
C LYS A 85 2.84 -6.80 2.57
N ARG A 86 1.71 -6.10 2.67
CA ARG A 86 1.61 -4.79 3.33
C ARG A 86 0.27 -4.58 4.09
N ALA A 87 -0.07 -5.48 5.00
CA ALA A 87 -1.35 -5.43 5.74
C ALA A 87 -2.62 -5.38 4.87
N GLU A 88 -2.56 -5.83 3.61
CA GLU A 88 -3.69 -5.72 2.68
C GLU A 88 -4.82 -6.64 3.13
N ALA A 89 -5.97 -6.06 3.46
CA ALA A 89 -7.18 -6.77 3.85
C ALA A 89 -7.86 -7.43 2.64
N ASN A 90 -7.80 -6.77 1.48
CA ASN A 90 -8.43 -7.21 0.24
C ASN A 90 -7.39 -7.37 -0.89
N PHE A 91 -6.43 -8.28 -0.70
CA PHE A 91 -5.36 -8.52 -1.69
C PHE A 91 -5.89 -9.07 -3.02
N TYR A 92 -6.74 -10.10 -2.95
CA TYR A 92 -7.31 -10.81 -4.11
C TYR A 92 -8.81 -11.12 -3.84
N PRO A 93 -9.69 -10.11 -3.95
CA PRO A 93 -11.10 -10.27 -3.58
C PRO A 93 -11.83 -11.20 -4.57
N SER A 94 -12.84 -11.91 -4.05
CA SER A 94 -13.82 -12.61 -4.88
C SER A 94 -14.78 -11.63 -5.55
N PHE A 95 -15.31 -12.01 -6.71
CA PHE A 95 -16.37 -11.26 -7.37
C PHE A 95 -17.64 -11.25 -6.50
N PRO A 96 -18.44 -10.18 -6.55
CA PRO A 96 -19.77 -10.18 -5.93
C PRO A 96 -20.63 -11.33 -6.45
N THR A 97 -21.59 -11.78 -5.65
CA THR A 97 -22.48 -12.88 -6.01
C THR A 97 -23.26 -12.55 -7.28
N GLY A 98 -23.16 -13.41 -8.30
CA GLY A 98 -23.85 -13.24 -9.59
C GLY A 98 -23.07 -12.45 -10.63
N GLU A 99 -21.92 -11.87 -10.29
CA GLU A 99 -21.06 -11.16 -11.23
C GLU A 99 -20.10 -12.10 -11.96
N THR A 100 -19.92 -11.85 -13.25
CA THR A 100 -18.94 -12.53 -14.12
C THR A 100 -17.90 -11.54 -14.63
N VAL A 101 -16.89 -12.03 -15.36
CA VAL A 101 -15.90 -11.14 -15.99
C VAL A 101 -16.60 -10.21 -17.00
N GLU A 102 -17.55 -10.75 -17.75
CA GLU A 102 -18.29 -10.03 -18.79
C GLU A 102 -19.20 -8.95 -18.20
N SER A 103 -19.90 -9.23 -17.10
CA SER A 103 -20.73 -8.22 -16.43
C SER A 103 -19.87 -7.09 -15.86
N LEU A 104 -18.74 -7.42 -15.22
CA LEU A 104 -17.82 -6.43 -14.66
C LEU A 104 -17.08 -5.62 -15.74
N GLU A 105 -16.83 -6.20 -16.92
CA GLU A 105 -16.29 -5.46 -18.07
C GLU A 105 -17.32 -4.47 -18.63
N LYS A 106 -18.62 -4.83 -18.61
CA LYS A 106 -19.69 -3.89 -18.95
C LYS A 106 -19.75 -2.72 -17.96
N GLU A 107 -19.72 -3.00 -16.66
CA GLU A 107 -19.65 -1.96 -15.61
C GLU A 107 -18.43 -1.04 -15.78
N ARG A 108 -17.28 -1.59 -16.21
CA ARG A 108 -16.08 -0.81 -16.54
C ARG A 108 -16.31 0.13 -17.72
N LEU A 109 -16.94 -0.34 -18.80
CA LEU A 109 -17.22 0.52 -19.95
C LEU A 109 -18.12 1.70 -19.56
N GLU A 110 -19.11 1.46 -18.69
CA GLU A 110 -19.98 2.52 -18.19
C GLU A 110 -19.25 3.52 -17.27
N LEU A 111 -18.17 3.11 -16.58
CA LEU A 111 -17.31 4.03 -15.80
C LEU A 111 -16.61 5.09 -16.67
N LEU A 112 -16.43 4.82 -17.97
CA LEU A 112 -15.84 5.78 -18.91
C LEU A 112 -16.81 6.91 -19.24
N THR A 113 -18.12 6.65 -19.19
CA THR A 113 -19.16 7.59 -19.61
C THR A 113 -19.87 8.29 -18.45
N GLU A 114 -20.04 7.62 -17.30
CA GLU A 114 -20.88 8.12 -16.20
C GLU A 114 -20.08 8.63 -14.99
N ILE A 115 -19.94 9.95 -14.87
CA ILE A 115 -19.20 10.61 -13.77
C ILE A 115 -19.96 10.53 -12.43
N THR A 116 -21.29 10.52 -12.44
CA THR A 116 -22.16 10.64 -11.25
C THR A 116 -22.22 9.40 -10.37
N ILE A 117 -21.99 8.19 -10.90
CA ILE A 117 -22.10 6.91 -10.16
C ILE A 117 -20.73 6.24 -9.97
N ARG A 118 -19.65 6.96 -10.34
CA ARG A 118 -18.28 6.45 -10.40
C ARG A 118 -17.83 5.73 -9.11
N ASN A 119 -18.17 6.27 -7.94
CA ASN A 119 -17.73 5.70 -6.66
C ASN A 119 -18.34 4.31 -6.37
N ASN A 120 -19.62 4.09 -6.70
CA ASN A 120 -20.30 2.81 -6.50
C ASN A 120 -19.82 1.78 -7.51
N LYS A 121 -19.72 2.16 -8.78
CA LYS A 121 -19.22 1.29 -9.85
C LYS A 121 -17.75 0.92 -9.63
N MET A 122 -16.92 1.85 -9.14
CA MET A 122 -15.55 1.58 -8.71
C MET A 122 -15.51 0.55 -7.57
N LEU A 123 -16.41 0.63 -6.59
CA LEU A 123 -16.49 -0.38 -5.54
C LEU A 123 -16.85 -1.77 -6.09
N CYS A 124 -17.87 -1.88 -6.96
CA CYS A 124 -18.29 -3.15 -7.54
C CYS A 124 -17.19 -3.82 -8.39
N THR A 125 -16.39 -3.01 -9.09
CA THR A 125 -15.31 -3.49 -9.96
C THR A 125 -13.95 -3.66 -9.25
N LEU A 126 -13.87 -3.44 -7.92
CA LEU A 126 -12.65 -3.61 -7.13
C LEU A 126 -12.01 -4.99 -7.34
N ALA A 127 -12.82 -6.04 -7.25
CA ALA A 127 -12.33 -7.41 -7.39
C ALA A 127 -11.76 -7.67 -8.79
N TYR A 128 -12.43 -7.17 -9.84
CA TYR A 128 -11.97 -7.31 -11.21
C TYR A 128 -10.64 -6.59 -11.44
N ARG A 129 -10.54 -5.31 -11.04
CA ARG A 129 -9.28 -4.54 -11.11
C ARG A 129 -8.14 -5.20 -10.35
N ARG A 130 -8.38 -5.62 -9.10
CA ARG A 130 -7.33 -6.23 -8.26
C ARG A 130 -6.82 -7.52 -8.87
N GLN A 131 -7.71 -8.35 -9.42
CA GLN A 131 -7.29 -9.56 -10.12
C GLN A 131 -6.52 -9.23 -11.40
N GLU A 132 -6.92 -8.21 -12.17
CA GLU A 132 -6.19 -7.75 -13.36
C GLU A 132 -4.76 -7.31 -13.01
N VAL A 133 -4.61 -6.40 -12.04
CA VAL A 133 -3.30 -5.91 -11.55
C VAL A 133 -2.43 -7.05 -11.03
N VAL A 134 -2.98 -7.94 -10.21
CA VAL A 134 -2.23 -9.04 -9.62
C VAL A 134 -1.88 -10.11 -10.65
N ASN A 135 -2.74 -10.37 -11.63
CA ASN A 135 -2.57 -11.45 -12.59
C ASN A 135 -1.73 -11.07 -13.80
N GLN A 136 -2.09 -9.95 -14.42
CA GLN A 136 -1.56 -9.53 -15.71
C GLN A 136 -0.34 -8.63 -15.57
N GLU A 137 -0.16 -7.98 -14.40
CA GLU A 137 0.94 -7.03 -14.15
C GLU A 137 1.10 -6.02 -15.33
N PRO A 138 0.01 -5.32 -15.73
CA PRO A 138 0.02 -4.48 -16.92
C PRO A 138 0.95 -3.28 -16.76
N SER A 139 1.37 -2.69 -17.89
CA SER A 139 2.12 -1.44 -17.85
C SER A 139 1.28 -0.32 -17.22
N ILE A 140 1.95 0.64 -16.58
CA ILE A 140 1.27 1.78 -15.94
C ILE A 140 0.43 2.56 -16.95
N LYS A 141 0.94 2.71 -18.17
CA LYS A 141 0.26 3.41 -19.26
C LYS A 141 -1.03 2.68 -19.66
N ASP A 142 -0.95 1.39 -19.99
CA ASP A 142 -2.10 0.61 -20.45
C ASP A 142 -3.17 0.52 -19.35
N PHE A 143 -2.74 0.38 -18.09
CA PHE A 143 -3.66 0.33 -16.96
C PHE A 143 -4.35 1.68 -16.71
N LYS A 144 -3.63 2.79 -16.89
CA LYS A 144 -4.19 4.14 -16.83
C LYS A 144 -5.25 4.37 -17.90
N ASP A 145 -4.97 3.96 -19.12
CA ASP A 145 -5.91 4.10 -20.24
C ASP A 145 -7.16 3.23 -20.03
N ARG A 146 -7.00 2.05 -19.41
CA ARG A 146 -8.10 1.13 -19.12
C ARG A 146 -8.96 1.54 -17.91
N TRP A 147 -8.35 2.15 -16.88
CA TRP A 147 -9.00 2.56 -15.63
C TRP A 147 -8.74 4.04 -15.29
N PRO A 148 -9.08 5.00 -16.16
CA PRO A 148 -8.73 6.41 -15.96
C PRO A 148 -9.36 7.01 -14.70
N ALA A 149 -10.54 6.52 -14.31
CA ALA A 149 -11.23 6.90 -13.09
C ALA A 149 -10.42 6.63 -11.81
N LEU A 150 -9.60 5.56 -11.78
CA LEU A 150 -8.77 5.24 -10.63
C LEU A 150 -7.72 6.30 -10.35
N PHE A 151 -7.26 7.02 -11.37
CA PHE A 151 -6.23 8.06 -11.27
C PHE A 151 -6.81 9.43 -10.92
N GLN A 152 -7.92 9.44 -10.19
CA GLN A 152 -8.47 10.61 -9.54
C GLN A 152 -8.16 10.53 -8.04
N GLN A 153 -7.72 11.63 -7.42
CA GLN A 153 -7.34 11.67 -6.00
C GLN A 153 -8.38 11.02 -5.07
N LYS A 154 -9.67 11.31 -5.29
CA LYS A 154 -10.78 10.72 -4.53
C LYS A 154 -10.85 9.20 -4.66
N GLU A 155 -10.68 8.67 -5.87
CA GLU A 155 -10.73 7.22 -6.11
C GLU A 155 -9.48 6.51 -5.61
N ILE A 156 -8.30 7.16 -5.63
CA ILE A 156 -7.07 6.61 -5.01
C ILE A 156 -7.27 6.44 -3.50
N ASN A 157 -7.84 7.44 -2.83
CA ASN A 157 -8.17 7.35 -1.41
C ASN A 157 -9.16 6.21 -1.13
N ALA A 158 -10.25 6.14 -1.90
CA ALA A 158 -11.26 5.11 -1.74
C ALA A 158 -10.69 3.71 -2.01
N GLU A 159 -9.88 3.54 -3.06
CA GLU A 159 -9.27 2.26 -3.41
C GLU A 159 -8.27 1.82 -2.34
N PHE A 160 -7.43 2.73 -1.83
CA PHE A 160 -6.52 2.42 -0.74
C PHE A 160 -7.28 1.98 0.51
N GLN A 161 -8.35 2.69 0.88
CA GLN A 161 -9.19 2.32 2.01
C GLN A 161 -9.89 0.98 1.78
N ARG A 162 -10.36 0.68 0.56
CA ARG A 162 -10.90 -0.64 0.21
C ARG A 162 -9.84 -1.74 0.36
N ILE A 163 -8.58 -1.49 0.00
CA ILE A 163 -7.49 -2.48 0.07
C ILE A 163 -7.01 -2.71 1.51
N THR A 164 -6.87 -1.65 2.31
CA THR A 164 -6.20 -1.68 3.62
C THR A 164 -7.13 -1.53 4.82
N ALA A 165 -8.38 -1.12 4.60
CA ALA A 165 -9.35 -0.70 5.62
C ALA A 165 -8.94 0.57 6.41
N VAL A 166 -7.95 1.33 5.93
CA VAL A 166 -7.46 2.57 6.57
C VAL A 166 -7.67 3.77 5.62
N PRO A 167 -8.23 4.90 6.08
CA PRO A 167 -8.37 6.10 5.24
C PRO A 167 -6.99 6.67 4.91
N LEU A 168 -6.70 6.93 3.63
CA LEU A 168 -5.34 7.27 3.17
C LEU A 168 -4.88 8.66 3.65
N GLU A 169 -5.38 9.73 3.02
CA GLU A 169 -4.89 11.09 3.30
C GLU A 169 -5.20 11.55 4.72
N GLU A 170 -6.39 11.23 5.24
CA GLU A 170 -6.78 11.58 6.62
C GLU A 170 -5.81 11.00 7.66
N LYS A 171 -5.53 9.69 7.57
CA LYS A 171 -4.58 9.03 8.48
C LYS A 171 -3.17 9.57 8.27
N PHE A 172 -2.76 9.74 7.02
CA PHE A 172 -1.42 10.19 6.67
C PHE A 172 -1.13 11.58 7.25
N MET A 173 -2.03 12.54 7.01
CA MET A 173 -1.88 13.90 7.49
C MET A 173 -1.91 13.97 9.01
N ALA A 174 -2.88 13.31 9.65
CA ALA A 174 -2.95 13.29 11.12
C ALA A 174 -1.68 12.74 11.77
N GLN A 175 -1.07 11.70 11.19
CA GLN A 175 0.16 11.11 11.71
C GLN A 175 1.41 11.92 11.32
N LEU A 176 1.40 12.56 10.16
CA LEU A 176 2.45 13.49 9.76
C LEU A 176 2.49 14.70 10.71
N ASP A 177 1.35 15.30 11.01
CA ASP A 177 1.25 16.44 11.93
C ASP A 177 1.79 16.06 13.31
N MET A 178 1.38 14.90 13.83
CA MET A 178 1.81 14.37 15.12
C MET A 178 3.33 14.12 15.21
N HIS A 179 3.96 13.71 14.11
CA HIS A 179 5.38 13.34 14.07
C HIS A 179 6.29 14.39 13.40
N SER A 180 5.74 15.43 12.80
CA SER A 180 6.45 16.40 11.95
C SER A 180 7.61 17.07 12.69
N SER A 181 7.34 17.59 13.89
CA SER A 181 8.34 18.28 14.71
C SER A 181 9.47 17.35 15.14
N GLN A 182 9.16 16.10 15.51
CA GLN A 182 10.14 15.10 15.90
C GLN A 182 10.95 14.61 14.71
N LEU A 183 10.33 14.44 13.55
CA LEU A 183 11.02 14.10 12.29
C LEU A 183 12.00 15.21 11.91
N ILE A 184 11.57 16.48 11.95
CA ILE A 184 12.44 17.64 11.71
C ILE A 184 13.61 17.63 12.70
N ARG A 185 13.34 17.45 14.00
CA ARG A 185 14.40 17.36 15.02
C ARG A 185 15.36 16.21 14.75
N VAL A 186 14.88 15.02 14.43
CA VAL A 186 15.71 13.85 14.12
C VAL A 186 16.57 14.11 12.89
N ILE A 187 16.01 14.70 11.84
CA ILE A 187 16.74 15.07 10.61
C ILE A 187 17.81 16.12 10.93
N CYS A 188 17.47 17.17 11.67
CA CYS A 188 18.39 18.25 12.03
C CYS A 188 19.48 17.82 13.03
N THR A 189 19.19 16.87 13.92
CA THR A 189 20.15 16.35 14.92
C THR A 189 21.08 15.29 14.33
N ASN A 190 20.73 14.66 13.22
CA ASN A 190 21.64 13.78 12.50
C ASN A 190 22.75 14.62 11.83
N GLY A 191 23.82 14.91 12.57
CA GLY A 191 24.99 15.65 12.09
C GLY A 191 25.87 14.88 11.09
N GLY A 192 26.81 15.60 10.45
CA GLY A 192 27.84 15.03 9.57
C GLY A 192 27.42 14.86 8.10
N ALA A 193 27.99 13.86 7.42
CA ALA A 193 27.83 13.63 5.97
C ALA A 193 26.37 13.43 5.51
N THR A 194 25.47 12.98 6.40
CA THR A 194 24.03 12.84 6.11
C THR A 194 23.34 14.20 6.01
N ARG A 195 23.70 15.17 6.86
CA ARG A 195 23.20 16.56 6.80
C ARG A 195 23.70 17.24 5.52
N GLN A 196 24.96 17.02 5.17
CA GLN A 196 25.54 17.53 3.91
C GLN A 196 24.79 16.94 2.71
N LYS A 197 24.61 15.61 2.63
CA LYS A 197 23.82 14.97 1.56
C LYS A 197 22.38 15.45 1.49
N THR A 198 21.75 15.72 2.63
CA THR A 198 20.36 16.22 2.65
C THR A 198 20.31 17.67 2.16
N ALA A 199 21.28 18.49 2.56
CA ALA A 199 21.44 19.86 2.09
C ALA A 199 21.80 19.92 0.60
N ASP A 200 22.67 19.03 0.12
CA ASP A 200 23.05 18.92 -1.29
C ASP A 200 21.84 18.50 -2.14
N ILE A 201 21.03 17.54 -1.68
CA ILE A 201 19.77 17.16 -2.37
C ILE A 201 18.80 18.35 -2.44
N ILE A 202 18.63 19.10 -1.34
CA ILE A 202 17.77 20.29 -1.30
C ILE A 202 18.28 21.37 -2.26
N ASN A 203 19.60 21.57 -2.34
CA ASN A 203 20.22 22.56 -3.23
C ASN A 203 20.22 22.13 -4.72
N THR A 204 20.31 20.82 -5.00
CA THR A 204 20.26 20.29 -6.39
C THR A 204 18.84 20.37 -6.96
N LEU A 205 17.81 20.27 -6.11
CA LEU A 205 16.41 20.45 -6.50
C LEU A 205 16.06 21.89 -6.92
N ASP A 206 16.94 22.85 -6.66
CA ASP A 206 16.76 24.28 -6.95
C ASP A 206 17.36 24.69 -8.31
N GLN A 207 18.17 23.83 -8.95
CA GLN A 207 19.05 24.23 -10.07
C GLN A 207 18.77 23.55 -11.43
N ASN A 208 17.80 22.64 -11.53
CA ASN A 208 17.58 21.90 -12.78
C ASN A 208 16.65 22.64 -13.76
N SER A 209 17.11 22.79 -15.01
CA SER A 209 16.32 23.34 -16.11
C SER A 209 15.11 22.44 -16.43
N ARG A 210 14.01 23.02 -16.93
CA ARG A 210 12.77 22.27 -17.27
C ARG A 210 13.01 21.15 -18.29
N ALA A 211 13.97 21.30 -19.19
CA ALA A 211 14.29 20.31 -20.23
C ALA A 211 15.10 19.11 -19.68
N ASP A 212 16.02 19.36 -18.74
CA ASP A 212 16.80 18.30 -18.09
C ASP A 212 15.96 17.54 -17.07
N ALA A 213 15.08 18.24 -16.34
CA ALA A 213 14.17 17.64 -15.36
C ALA A 213 13.20 16.61 -15.99
N VAL A 214 12.72 16.86 -17.22
CA VAL A 214 11.82 15.92 -17.92
C VAL A 214 12.55 14.63 -18.33
N ARG A 215 13.79 14.74 -18.86
CA ARG A 215 14.62 13.57 -19.20
C ARG A 215 15.04 12.76 -17.98
N GLU A 216 15.27 13.41 -16.84
CA GLU A 216 15.55 12.72 -15.58
C GLU A 216 14.29 12.03 -15.03
N LEU A 217 13.12 12.66 -15.13
CA LEU A 217 11.83 12.07 -14.72
C LEU A 217 11.51 10.77 -15.47
N GLU A 218 11.84 10.70 -16.76
CA GLU A 218 11.65 9.50 -17.60
C GLU A 218 12.48 8.30 -17.12
N GLN A 219 13.58 8.53 -16.40
CA GLN A 219 14.44 7.48 -15.85
C GLN A 219 14.04 7.07 -14.42
N LEU A 220 13.17 7.84 -13.76
CA LEU A 220 12.74 7.56 -12.40
C LEU A 220 11.62 6.51 -12.38
N THR A 221 11.80 5.48 -11.56
CA THR A 221 10.76 4.46 -11.35
C THR A 221 9.50 5.04 -10.71
N MET A 222 9.66 5.96 -9.76
CA MET A 222 8.57 6.60 -9.00
C MET A 222 9.07 7.93 -8.44
N ALA A 223 8.34 9.03 -8.67
CA ALA A 223 8.72 10.36 -8.20
C ALA A 223 7.51 11.25 -7.90
N VAL A 224 7.69 12.14 -6.92
CA VAL A 224 6.87 13.34 -6.76
C VAL A 224 7.67 14.49 -7.36
N PHE A 225 7.05 15.27 -8.24
CA PHE A 225 7.68 16.45 -8.83
C PHE A 225 7.00 17.72 -8.33
N VAL A 226 7.77 18.81 -8.30
CA VAL A 226 7.31 20.15 -7.93
C VAL A 226 7.83 21.09 -9.01
N ILE A 227 6.94 21.82 -9.67
CA ILE A 227 7.26 22.81 -10.69
C ILE A 227 7.04 24.20 -10.09
N ARG A 228 8.01 25.09 -10.30
CA ARG A 228 7.97 26.50 -9.88
C ARG A 228 8.29 27.38 -11.08
N LYS A 229 7.79 28.62 -11.12
CA LYS A 229 8.26 29.60 -12.11
C LYS A 229 9.71 29.97 -11.83
N GLU A 230 10.38 30.31 -12.91
CA GLU A 230 11.75 30.82 -12.87
C GLU A 230 11.78 32.16 -12.11
N GLY A 231 12.56 32.22 -11.03
CA GLY A 231 12.65 33.39 -10.14
C GLY A 231 11.75 33.33 -8.90
N GLU A 232 10.85 32.34 -8.78
CA GLU A 232 10.04 32.14 -7.57
C GLU A 232 10.80 31.33 -6.52
N GLY A 233 10.79 31.82 -5.28
CA GLY A 233 11.51 31.20 -4.17
C GLY A 233 10.74 30.03 -3.53
N LEU A 234 11.37 29.33 -2.58
CA LEU A 234 10.72 28.26 -1.80
C LEU A 234 9.51 28.72 -0.98
N GLN A 235 9.34 30.03 -0.77
CA GLN A 235 8.24 30.61 -0.01
C GLN A 235 6.94 30.76 -0.82
N GLU A 236 7.02 30.81 -2.15
CA GLU A 236 5.84 30.91 -3.00
C GLU A 236 5.22 29.52 -3.21
N PRO A 237 3.90 29.42 -3.43
CA PRO A 237 3.29 28.14 -3.76
C PRO A 237 3.82 27.65 -5.11
N PRO A 238 4.11 26.35 -5.26
CA PRO A 238 4.53 25.82 -6.55
C PRO A 238 3.40 25.91 -7.59
N ASP A 239 3.78 26.08 -8.84
CA ASP A 239 2.87 26.10 -9.99
C ASP A 239 2.17 24.75 -10.19
N ASP A 240 2.90 23.65 -9.98
CA ASP A 240 2.35 22.30 -10.09
C ASP A 240 3.05 21.33 -9.13
N ILE A 241 2.27 20.40 -8.60
CA ILE A 241 2.77 19.24 -7.86
C ILE A 241 2.09 18.01 -8.45
N GLY A 242 2.89 17.01 -8.78
CA GLY A 242 2.36 15.80 -9.37
C GLY A 242 3.18 14.54 -9.09
N ILE A 243 2.71 13.44 -9.67
CA ILE A 243 3.26 12.11 -9.45
C ILE A 243 3.56 11.46 -10.80
N VAL A 244 4.76 10.90 -10.93
CA VAL A 244 5.19 10.12 -12.09
C VAL A 244 5.64 8.74 -11.64
N ILE A 245 5.21 7.71 -12.38
CA ILE A 245 5.60 6.32 -12.18
C ILE A 245 5.97 5.74 -13.54
N GLU A 246 7.17 5.14 -13.64
CA GLU A 246 7.69 4.54 -14.87
C GLU A 246 7.61 5.50 -16.07
N GLY A 247 7.97 6.78 -15.86
CA GLY A 247 7.90 7.83 -16.89
C GLY A 247 6.49 8.31 -17.25
N VAL A 248 5.43 7.72 -16.68
CA VAL A 248 4.03 8.13 -16.92
C VAL A 248 3.58 9.11 -15.84
N ALA A 249 3.23 10.33 -16.24
CA ALA A 249 2.61 11.29 -15.33
C ALA A 249 1.18 10.87 -14.98
N LEU A 250 0.91 10.62 -13.70
CA LEU A 250 -0.34 10.06 -13.20
C LEU A 250 -1.26 11.13 -12.60
N LEU A 251 -0.71 12.05 -11.81
CA LEU A 251 -1.44 13.12 -11.13
C LEU A 251 -0.71 14.46 -11.32
N HIS A 252 -1.47 15.54 -11.31
CA HIS A 252 -1.04 16.94 -11.43
C HIS A 252 -1.98 17.79 -10.57
N GLY A 253 -1.61 19.03 -10.30
CA GLY A 253 -2.42 20.00 -9.56
C GLY A 253 -2.68 19.60 -8.11
N LEU A 254 -1.75 18.87 -7.48
CA LEU A 254 -1.90 18.41 -6.10
C LEU A 254 -1.67 19.57 -5.11
N THR A 255 -2.38 19.52 -4.00
CA THR A 255 -2.41 20.63 -3.02
C THR A 255 -1.14 20.77 -2.20
N SER A 256 -0.36 19.69 -2.04
CA SER A 256 0.88 19.68 -1.27
C SER A 256 1.76 18.48 -1.59
N VAL A 257 3.06 18.59 -1.29
CA VAL A 257 4.01 17.47 -1.36
C VAL A 257 3.62 16.34 -0.41
N ALA A 258 3.02 16.66 0.75
CA ALA A 258 2.52 15.65 1.68
C ALA A 258 1.37 14.84 1.08
N SER A 259 0.42 15.52 0.43
CA SER A 259 -0.69 14.86 -0.30
C SER A 259 -0.14 14.01 -1.44
N ALA A 260 0.82 14.52 -2.21
CA ALA A 260 1.49 13.75 -3.26
C ALA A 260 2.20 12.50 -2.72
N CYS A 261 2.89 12.58 -1.58
CA CYS A 261 3.49 11.42 -0.92
C CYS A 261 2.45 10.39 -0.48
N ALA A 262 1.33 10.84 0.09
CA ALA A 262 0.22 9.97 0.49
C ALA A 262 -0.39 9.27 -0.73
N LEU A 263 -0.70 10.01 -1.79
CA LEU A 263 -1.28 9.46 -3.02
C LEU A 263 -0.32 8.54 -3.77
N LEU A 264 0.99 8.81 -3.72
CA LEU A 264 2.01 7.90 -4.25
C LEU A 264 1.97 6.56 -3.51
N LEU A 265 1.85 6.58 -2.17
CA LEU A 265 1.65 5.38 -1.39
C LEU A 265 0.32 4.69 -1.77
N GLY A 266 -0.75 5.46 -1.97
CA GLY A 266 -2.04 4.96 -2.49
C GLY A 266 -1.90 4.18 -3.79
N LEU A 267 -1.25 4.79 -4.78
CA LEU A 267 -0.98 4.19 -6.10
C LEU A 267 -0.12 2.94 -6.01
N ILE A 268 0.90 2.93 -5.14
CA ILE A 268 1.73 1.74 -4.89
C ILE A 268 0.89 0.53 -4.43
N TYR A 269 -0.14 0.76 -3.62
CA TYR A 269 -1.05 -0.30 -3.18
C TYR A 269 -2.04 -0.67 -4.27
N ALA A 270 -2.70 0.31 -4.88
CA ALA A 270 -3.69 0.11 -5.93
C ALA A 270 -3.12 -0.71 -7.10
N LEU A 271 -1.92 -0.34 -7.54
CA LEU A 271 -1.19 -0.94 -8.68
C LEU A 271 -0.30 -2.13 -8.26
N ASN A 272 -0.35 -2.55 -6.99
CA ASN A 272 0.45 -3.67 -6.46
C ASN A 272 1.98 -3.55 -6.72
N LEU A 273 2.50 -2.33 -6.76
CA LEU A 273 3.90 -2.06 -7.08
C LEU A 273 4.83 -2.44 -5.92
N ALA A 274 6.04 -2.86 -6.24
CA ALA A 274 7.10 -3.01 -5.25
C ALA A 274 7.60 -1.63 -4.79
N TYR A 275 8.05 -1.52 -3.54
CA TYR A 275 8.77 -0.32 -3.12
C TYR A 275 10.08 -0.20 -3.90
N SER A 276 10.34 0.99 -4.46
CA SER A 276 11.61 1.28 -5.12
C SER A 276 12.79 0.98 -4.19
N LYS A 277 13.87 0.42 -4.74
CA LYS A 277 15.06 0.00 -3.98
C LYS A 277 15.67 1.18 -3.22
N THR A 278 15.73 2.34 -3.85
CA THR A 278 16.31 3.57 -3.29
C THR A 278 15.49 4.12 -2.13
N LEU A 279 14.16 4.04 -2.23
CA LEU A 279 13.22 4.60 -1.24
C LEU A 279 12.59 3.51 -0.35
N HIS A 280 13.18 2.31 -0.31
CA HIS A 280 12.59 1.16 0.38
C HIS A 280 12.30 1.46 1.86
N PHE A 281 13.26 2.05 2.56
CA PHE A 281 13.10 2.40 3.98
C PHE A 281 12.12 3.55 4.18
N THR A 282 12.09 4.53 3.27
CA THR A 282 11.10 5.62 3.30
C THR A 282 9.69 5.07 3.24
N PHE A 283 9.39 4.21 2.25
CA PHE A 283 8.06 3.59 2.16
C PHE A 283 7.76 2.67 3.34
N LYS A 284 8.77 2.02 3.95
CA LYS A 284 8.56 1.26 5.19
C LYS A 284 8.22 2.15 6.39
N VAL A 285 8.82 3.33 6.49
CA VAL A 285 8.47 4.35 7.50
C VAL A 285 7.06 4.86 7.25
N LEU A 286 6.72 5.23 6.01
CA LEU A 286 5.36 5.68 5.66
C LEU A 286 4.32 4.58 5.95
N GLN A 287 4.60 3.33 5.58
CA GLN A 287 3.71 2.20 5.86
C GLN A 287 3.51 1.99 7.37
N LYS A 288 4.61 1.89 8.14
CA LYS A 288 4.56 1.35 9.50
C LYS A 288 4.38 2.41 10.56
N ILE A 289 4.98 3.58 10.39
CA ILE A 289 4.90 4.66 11.36
C ILE A 289 3.71 5.54 11.01
N ILE A 290 3.67 6.09 9.79
CA ILE A 290 2.64 7.06 9.39
C ILE A 290 1.28 6.37 9.16
N MET A 291 1.21 5.30 8.36
CA MET A 291 -0.06 4.61 8.11
C MET A 291 -0.41 3.58 9.19
N GLN A 292 0.51 3.29 10.10
CA GLN A 292 0.35 2.30 11.17
C GLN A 292 -0.01 0.88 10.67
N LEU A 293 0.38 0.55 9.44
CA LEU A 293 0.13 -0.76 8.82
C LEU A 293 1.27 -1.73 9.14
N ASP A 294 0.95 -2.92 9.66
CA ASP A 294 1.92 -3.94 10.10
C ASP A 294 2.99 -3.37 11.06
N GLN A 295 2.59 -2.55 12.04
CA GLN A 295 3.50 -1.91 13.01
C GLN A 295 4.39 -2.91 13.74
N HIS A 296 3.86 -4.08 14.07
CA HIS A 296 4.58 -5.15 14.74
C HIS A 296 5.71 -5.77 13.90
N LYS A 297 5.76 -5.52 12.58
CA LYS A 297 6.77 -6.04 11.65
C LYS A 297 7.77 -4.98 11.20
N MET A 298 8.18 -4.08 12.08
CA MET A 298 9.23 -3.12 11.76
C MET A 298 10.58 -3.81 11.64
N SER A 299 11.41 -3.36 10.69
CA SER A 299 12.82 -3.74 10.67
C SER A 299 13.54 -2.99 11.80
N PRO A 300 14.71 -3.47 12.27
CA PRO A 300 15.46 -2.81 13.34
C PRO A 300 15.74 -1.32 13.07
N LYS A 301 16.00 -0.97 11.81
CA LYS A 301 16.20 0.44 11.38
C LYS A 301 14.95 1.30 11.56
N VAL A 302 13.78 0.78 11.18
CA VAL A 302 12.50 1.50 11.30
C VAL A 302 12.10 1.59 12.78
N GLN A 303 12.31 0.52 13.55
CA GLN A 303 12.02 0.50 14.98
C GLN A 303 12.90 1.46 15.78
N ASN A 304 14.18 1.59 15.42
CA ASN A 304 15.07 2.58 16.03
C ASN A 304 14.58 4.02 15.76
N LEU A 305 14.21 4.33 14.51
CA LEU A 305 13.62 5.63 14.19
C LEU A 305 12.34 5.87 14.98
N TYR A 306 11.44 4.89 15.02
CA TYR A 306 10.18 4.99 15.76
C TYR A 306 10.41 5.29 17.25
N GLY A 307 11.31 4.55 17.90
CA GLY A 307 11.67 4.81 19.30
C GLY A 307 12.28 6.19 19.54
N ARG A 308 13.08 6.72 18.59
CA ARG A 308 13.57 8.11 18.66
C ARG A 308 12.43 9.13 18.56
N LEU A 309 11.44 8.88 17.70
CA LEU A 309 10.29 9.77 17.57
C LEU A 309 9.44 9.78 18.84
N GLU A 310 9.20 8.61 19.45
CA GLU A 310 8.45 8.49 20.71
C GLU A 310 9.21 9.12 21.89
N SER A 311 10.54 9.00 21.95
CA SER A 311 11.34 9.63 23.02
C SER A 311 11.39 11.16 22.98
N LEU A 312 10.90 11.76 21.90
CA LEU A 312 10.89 13.20 21.66
C LEU A 312 9.48 13.83 21.78
N GLN A 313 8.46 13.01 22.12
CA GLN A 313 7.11 13.46 22.46
C GLN A 313 7.05 13.99 23.89
#